data_AF-A0A5M9MA90-F1
#
_entry.id   AF-A0A5M9MA90-F1
#
_cell.length_a   1.000
_cell.length_b   1.000
_cell.length_c   1.000
_cell.angle_alpha   90.00
_cell.angle_beta   90.00
_cell.angle_gamma   90.00
#
_symmetry.space_group_name_H-M   'P 1'
#
loop_
_entity.id
_entity.type
_entity.pdbx_description
1 polymer ?
#
loop_
_entity_poly.entity_id
_entity_poly.type
_entity_poly.pdbx_seq_one_letter_code
_entity_poly.pdbx_strand_id
1 'polypeptide(L)'
;MSGLMATIQAAVHIAITSQKIQFTTKDDTHYHGLLASCFLLSLLILPMVKRRVYEIFLPTAGRARIYVLVCLGASVTTGVLQLLRILFRNIVFGRKSVRISIKPHAEDIVCAELRLPRPWTVRAGERVTLGVPSVGLFYLFQAHPFSITWWEENDEGKASAVFLLFRARTGFTRKALNCLEPDREYWAWIDGPFGPSSVHQCGSTRDLGDYGHILMVTTGIGIAAQLPYMKELLQRRREAGVRTRRISLVWQLDQTGDYECARDWLQYLLKQDDGYMLNFSVYDPLGKSQDTRKFGHHELITVYSGKVDWTQVLTEEMQKRKGKILSPHNVGFA
;
A
#
# COMPACT_ATOMS: atom_id res chain seq x y z
N MET A 1 -15.15 58.34 -13.89
CA MET A 1 -15.60 58.47 -15.30
C MET A 1 -15.01 59.68 -16.02
N SER A 2 -14.60 60.73 -15.31
CA SER A 2 -13.98 61.94 -15.88
C SER A 2 -12.67 61.70 -16.65
N GLY A 3 -11.78 60.82 -16.17
CA GLY A 3 -10.49 60.57 -16.81
C GLY A 3 -10.59 59.89 -18.18
N LEU A 4 -11.56 58.98 -18.37
CA LEU A 4 -11.76 58.26 -19.64
C LEU A 4 -12.35 59.16 -20.72
N MET A 5 -13.21 60.10 -20.31
CA MET A 5 -13.75 61.14 -21.18
C MET A 5 -12.64 62.07 -21.68
N ALA A 6 -11.72 62.48 -20.79
CA ALA A 6 -10.58 63.33 -21.13
C ALA A 6 -9.59 62.62 -22.09
N THR A 7 -9.34 61.31 -21.91
CA THR A 7 -8.47 60.55 -22.82
C THR A 7 -9.09 60.35 -24.19
N ILE A 8 -10.41 60.09 -24.27
CA ILE A 8 -11.12 59.96 -25.55
C ILE A 8 -11.15 61.31 -26.26
N GLN A 9 -11.44 62.39 -25.52
CA GLN A 9 -11.42 63.75 -26.06
C GLN A 9 -10.03 64.13 -26.58
N ALA A 10 -8.96 63.82 -25.85
CA ALA A 10 -7.59 64.07 -26.30
C ALA A 10 -7.21 63.24 -27.53
N ALA A 11 -7.56 61.94 -27.57
CA ALA A 11 -7.30 61.07 -28.72
C ALA A 11 -8.05 61.53 -29.98
N VAL A 12 -9.31 61.95 -29.83
CA VAL A 12 -10.11 62.52 -30.91
C VAL A 12 -9.51 63.85 -31.38
N HIS A 13 -9.05 64.71 -30.45
CA HIS A 13 -8.42 65.97 -30.80
C HIS A 13 -7.10 65.76 -31.56
N ILE A 14 -6.29 64.78 -31.16
CA ILE A 14 -5.04 64.40 -31.85
C ILE A 14 -5.35 63.84 -33.25
N ALA A 15 -6.36 62.99 -33.40
CA ALA A 15 -6.77 62.42 -34.70
C ALA A 15 -7.33 63.47 -35.68
N ILE A 16 -8.09 64.45 -35.18
CA ILE A 16 -8.60 65.56 -36.01
C ILE A 16 -7.44 66.48 -36.43
N THR A 17 -6.48 66.72 -35.53
CA THR A 17 -5.33 67.59 -35.82
C THR A 17 -4.37 66.91 -36.81
N SER A 18 -4.19 65.59 -36.73
CA SER A 18 -3.35 64.83 -37.66
C SER A 18 -3.96 64.73 -39.06
N GLN A 19 -5.29 64.74 -39.20
CA GLN A 19 -5.96 64.76 -40.51
C GLN A 19 -5.85 66.12 -41.22
N LYS A 20 -5.64 67.23 -40.49
CA LYS A 20 -5.52 68.58 -41.07
C LYS A 20 -4.11 68.95 -41.50
N ILE A 21 -3.10 68.16 -41.15
CA ILE A 21 -1.69 68.41 -41.47
C ILE A 21 -1.25 67.41 -42.55
N GLN A 22 -0.87 67.89 -43.74
CA GLN A 22 -0.21 67.04 -44.74
C GLN A 22 1.17 66.65 -44.22
N PHE A 23 1.33 65.39 -43.80
CA PHE A 23 2.61 64.88 -43.29
C PHE A 23 3.63 64.75 -44.42
N THR A 24 4.50 65.75 -44.55
CA THR A 24 5.75 65.63 -45.32
C THR A 24 6.84 65.10 -44.39
N THR A 25 7.40 63.94 -44.73
CA THR A 25 8.41 63.18 -43.98
C THR A 25 9.82 63.81 -43.95
N LYS A 26 9.94 65.12 -44.26
CA LYS A 26 11.23 65.83 -44.37
C LYS A 26 11.48 66.86 -43.26
N ASP A 27 10.50 67.12 -42.40
CA ASP A 27 10.64 68.01 -41.22
C ASP A 27 10.70 67.19 -39.92
N ASP A 28 11.84 67.23 -39.24
CA ASP A 28 12.14 66.44 -38.02
C ASP A 28 11.20 66.79 -36.85
N THR A 29 10.68 68.02 -36.81
CA THR A 29 9.83 68.52 -35.71
C THR A 29 8.47 67.81 -35.64
N HIS A 30 7.88 67.45 -36.78
CA HIS A 30 6.58 66.77 -36.83
C HIS A 30 6.69 65.30 -36.40
N TYR A 31 7.81 64.65 -36.73
CA TYR A 31 8.11 63.27 -36.30
C TYR A 31 8.31 63.19 -34.78
N HIS A 32 9.09 64.10 -34.21
CA HIS A 32 9.31 64.17 -32.76
C HIS A 32 8.02 64.49 -31.99
N GLY A 33 7.15 65.34 -32.53
CA GLY A 33 5.83 65.63 -31.94
C GLY A 33 4.91 64.40 -31.90
N LEU A 34 4.88 63.61 -32.98
CA LEU A 34 4.08 62.38 -33.04
C LEU A 34 4.62 61.30 -32.08
N LEU A 35 5.94 61.14 -32.00
CA LEU A 35 6.59 60.25 -31.04
C LEU A 35 6.29 60.66 -29.60
N ALA A 36 6.42 61.93 -29.26
CA ALA A 36 6.11 62.45 -27.93
C ALA A 36 4.63 62.24 -27.56
N SER A 37 3.72 62.44 -28.52
CA SER A 37 2.28 62.18 -28.35
C SER A 37 1.99 60.70 -28.09
N CYS A 38 2.60 59.78 -28.86
CA CYS A 38 2.48 58.34 -28.64
C CYS A 38 3.04 57.91 -27.28
N PHE A 39 4.15 58.51 -26.85
CA PHE A 39 4.75 58.24 -25.55
C PHE A 39 3.86 58.71 -24.39
N LEU A 40 3.29 59.91 -24.50
CA LEU A 40 2.32 60.45 -23.53
C LEU A 40 1.04 59.61 -23.45
N LEU A 41 0.51 59.18 -24.60
CA LEU A 41 -0.64 58.26 -24.66
C LEU A 41 -0.31 56.92 -24.01
N SER A 42 0.87 56.35 -24.27
CA SER A 42 1.34 55.12 -23.65
C SER A 42 1.43 55.25 -22.11
N LEU A 43 2.01 56.35 -21.62
CA LEU A 43 2.12 56.64 -20.19
C LEU A 43 0.76 56.82 -19.50
N LEU A 44 -0.24 57.37 -20.21
CA LEU A 44 -1.60 57.52 -19.69
C LEU A 44 -2.38 56.19 -19.68
N ILE A 45 -2.14 55.31 -20.65
CA ILE A 45 -2.81 54.00 -20.77
C ILE A 45 -2.22 52.98 -19.79
N LEU A 46 -0.91 53.02 -19.53
CA LEU A 46 -0.21 52.07 -18.65
C LEU A 46 -0.83 51.93 -17.24
N PRO A 47 -1.16 53.00 -16.49
CA PRO A 47 -1.79 52.87 -15.17
C PRO A 47 -3.23 52.35 -15.24
N MET A 48 -3.97 52.61 -16.32
CA MET A 48 -5.32 52.08 -16.52
C MET A 48 -5.29 50.56 -16.78
N VAL A 49 -4.38 50.11 -17.66
CA VAL A 49 -4.18 48.68 -17.94
C VAL A 49 -3.66 47.97 -16.69
N LYS A 50 -2.66 48.55 -16.00
CA LYS A 50 -2.16 48.02 -14.74
C LYS A 50 -3.28 47.89 -13.70
N ARG A 51 -4.11 48.91 -13.52
CA ARG A 51 -5.24 48.85 -12.57
C ARG A 51 -6.23 47.73 -12.91
N ARG A 52 -6.59 47.55 -14.18
CA ARG A 52 -7.51 46.48 -14.62
C ARG A 52 -6.92 45.09 -14.46
N VAL A 53 -5.64 44.91 -14.80
CA VAL A 53 -4.94 43.64 -14.60
C VAL A 53 -4.85 43.32 -13.10
N TYR A 54 -4.53 44.29 -12.24
CA TYR A 54 -4.46 44.08 -10.79
C TYR A 54 -5.84 43.82 -10.15
N GLU A 55 -6.92 44.48 -10.60
CA GLU A 55 -8.29 44.24 -10.13
C GLU A 55 -8.76 42.81 -10.43
N ILE A 56 -8.29 42.18 -11.51
CA ILE A 56 -8.60 40.79 -11.88
C ILE A 56 -7.65 39.81 -11.18
N PHE A 57 -6.36 40.17 -11.06
CA PHE A 57 -5.31 39.32 -10.50
C PHE A 57 -5.35 39.22 -8.98
N LEU A 58 -5.66 40.29 -8.25
CA LEU A 58 -5.76 40.26 -6.78
C LEU A 58 -6.81 39.27 -6.23
N PRO A 59 -8.07 39.25 -6.71
CA PRO A 59 -9.08 38.34 -6.18
C PRO A 59 -8.83 36.88 -6.56
N THR A 60 -8.24 36.61 -7.72
CA THR A 60 -7.84 35.26 -8.13
C THR A 60 -6.67 34.74 -7.30
N ALA A 61 -5.64 35.57 -7.06
CA ALA A 61 -4.54 35.25 -6.16
C ALA A 61 -4.97 35.13 -4.68
N GLY A 62 -5.91 35.97 -4.23
CA GLY A 62 -6.49 35.88 -2.88
C GLY A 62 -7.27 34.59 -2.64
N ARG A 63 -8.08 34.16 -3.63
CA ARG A 63 -8.77 32.86 -3.60
C ARG A 63 -7.79 31.69 -3.60
N ALA A 64 -6.73 31.75 -4.42
CA ALA A 64 -5.68 30.73 -4.44
C ALA A 64 -4.98 30.58 -3.07
N ARG A 65 -4.70 31.69 -2.37
CA ARG A 65 -4.14 31.67 -1.00
C ARG A 65 -5.06 30.98 0.00
N ILE A 66 -6.37 31.20 -0.08
CA ILE A 66 -7.35 30.53 0.80
C ILE A 66 -7.34 29.01 0.54
N TYR A 67 -7.34 28.57 -0.71
CA TYR A 67 -7.26 27.14 -1.04
C TYR A 67 -5.98 26.49 -0.52
N VAL A 68 -4.82 27.16 -0.66
CA VAL A 68 -3.54 26.66 -0.13
C VAL A 68 -3.59 26.54 1.40
N LEU A 69 -4.14 27.53 2.11
CA LEU A 69 -4.28 27.48 3.57
C LEU A 69 -5.23 26.37 4.02
N VAL A 70 -6.34 26.15 3.32
CA VAL A 70 -7.27 25.06 3.59
C VAL A 70 -6.61 23.70 3.36
N CYS A 71 -5.90 23.51 2.24
CA CYS A 71 -5.17 22.28 1.95
C CYS A 71 -4.04 22.00 2.97
N LEU A 72 -3.34 23.05 3.42
CA LEU A 72 -2.32 22.95 4.46
C LEU A 72 -2.95 22.53 5.79
N GLY A 73 -4.05 23.17 6.18
CA GLY A 73 -4.79 22.82 7.41
C GLY A 73 -5.33 21.39 7.37
N ALA A 74 -5.92 20.96 6.25
CA ALA A 74 -6.39 19.59 6.06
C ALA A 74 -5.24 18.56 6.11
N SER A 75 -4.09 18.88 5.52
CA SER A 75 -2.90 18.02 5.57
C SER A 75 -2.34 17.90 7.00
N VAL A 76 -2.24 19.02 7.72
CA VAL A 76 -1.73 19.04 9.11
C VAL A 76 -2.67 18.28 10.04
N THR A 77 -3.98 18.52 9.95
CA THR A 77 -4.97 17.82 10.78
C THR A 77 -4.95 16.32 10.53
N THR A 78 -4.89 15.90 9.25
CA THR A 78 -4.76 14.48 8.88
C THR A 78 -3.46 13.88 9.41
N GLY A 79 -2.33 14.58 9.27
CA GLY A 79 -1.03 14.15 9.80
C GLY A 79 -1.02 14.01 11.32
N VAL A 80 -1.60 14.97 12.05
CA VAL A 80 -1.74 14.90 13.51
C VAL A 80 -2.61 13.72 13.93
N LEU A 81 -3.73 13.47 13.26
CA LEU A 81 -4.58 12.31 13.54
C LEU A 81 -3.86 10.99 13.29
N GLN A 82 -3.08 10.89 12.19
CA GLN A 82 -2.26 9.72 11.91
C GLN A 82 -1.19 9.50 12.99
N LEU A 83 -0.46 10.54 13.37
CA LEU A 83 0.54 10.47 14.43
C LEU A 83 -0.07 10.06 15.78
N LEU A 84 -1.21 10.66 16.16
CA LEU A 84 -1.93 10.29 17.37
C LEU A 84 -2.38 8.82 17.35
N ARG A 85 -2.87 8.34 16.21
CA ARG A 85 -3.25 6.92 16.03
C ARG A 85 -2.05 5.99 16.19
N ILE A 86 -0.91 6.32 15.58
CA ILE A 86 0.34 5.55 15.69
C ILE A 86 0.82 5.54 17.14
N LEU A 87 0.86 6.71 17.80
CA LEU A 87 1.28 6.82 19.20
C LEU A 87 0.34 6.05 20.13
N PHE A 88 -0.97 6.18 19.96
CA PHE A 88 -1.95 5.43 20.75
C PHE A 88 -1.78 3.93 20.59
N ARG A 89 -1.45 3.45 19.38
CA ARG A 89 -1.27 2.03 19.10
C ARG A 89 0.02 1.48 19.71
N ASN A 90 1.13 2.20 19.57
CA ASN A 90 2.45 1.72 19.97
C ASN A 90 2.74 1.95 21.46
N ILE A 91 2.16 3.00 22.06
CA ILE A 91 2.42 3.40 23.44
C ILE A 91 1.22 3.08 24.32
N VAL A 92 1.49 2.28 25.35
CA VAL A 92 0.53 1.98 26.42
C VAL A 92 1.20 2.31 27.74
N PHE A 93 0.57 3.18 28.52
CA PHE A 93 1.06 3.50 29.85
C PHE A 93 1.05 2.23 30.73
N GLY A 94 2.19 1.86 31.29
CA GLY A 94 2.34 0.67 32.15
C GLY A 94 2.58 -0.67 31.45
N ARG A 95 2.70 -0.73 30.11
CA ARG A 95 3.09 -1.95 29.38
C ARG A 95 4.35 -1.70 28.55
N LYS A 96 5.09 -2.76 28.22
CA LYS A 96 6.20 -2.68 27.27
C LYS A 96 5.66 -2.24 25.90
N SER A 97 6.32 -1.28 25.25
CA SER A 97 6.05 -0.93 23.85
C SER A 97 6.22 -2.15 22.94
N VAL A 98 5.73 -2.05 21.71
CA VAL A 98 5.92 -3.07 20.67
C VAL A 98 7.38 -3.56 20.63
N ARG A 99 7.54 -4.88 20.71
CA ARG A 99 8.83 -5.57 20.57
C ARG A 99 8.83 -6.45 19.35
N ILE A 100 9.96 -6.47 18.65
CA ILE A 100 10.22 -7.38 17.53
C ILE A 100 11.33 -8.34 17.94
N SER A 101 11.14 -9.62 17.64
CA SER A 101 12.17 -10.66 17.64
C SER A 101 12.25 -11.24 16.24
N ILE A 102 13.45 -11.56 15.77
CA ILE A 102 13.62 -12.20 14.47
C ILE A 102 14.17 -13.61 14.62
N LYS A 103 13.73 -14.50 13.73
CA LYS A 103 14.21 -15.86 13.57
C LYS A 103 14.63 -16.04 12.12
N PRO A 104 15.95 -16.09 11.84
CA PRO A 104 16.44 -16.35 10.49
C PRO A 104 16.18 -17.80 10.13
N HIS A 105 15.65 -18.02 8.93
CA HIS A 105 15.54 -19.32 8.29
C HIS A 105 16.59 -19.43 7.18
N ALA A 106 16.67 -20.60 6.54
CA ALA A 106 17.60 -20.81 5.43
C ALA A 106 17.35 -19.81 4.28
N GLU A 107 18.41 -19.50 3.54
CA GLU A 107 18.39 -18.72 2.30
C GLU A 107 17.74 -17.32 2.43
N ASP A 108 18.22 -16.54 3.41
CA ASP A 108 17.85 -15.13 3.60
C ASP A 108 16.36 -14.88 3.95
N ILE A 109 15.61 -15.91 4.38
CA ILE A 109 14.23 -15.76 4.85
C ILE A 109 14.22 -15.41 6.34
N VAL A 110 13.41 -14.43 6.71
CA VAL A 110 13.27 -13.98 8.10
C VAL A 110 11.83 -14.08 8.55
N CYS A 111 11.62 -14.77 9.67
CA CYS A 111 10.38 -14.74 10.41
C CYS A 111 10.51 -13.72 11.55
N ALA A 112 9.70 -12.66 11.51
CA ALA A 112 9.68 -11.64 12.54
C ALA A 112 8.44 -11.79 13.42
N GLU A 113 8.65 -12.04 14.71
CA GLU A 113 7.62 -12.07 15.75
C GLU A 113 7.46 -10.66 16.34
N LEU A 114 6.26 -10.11 16.29
CA LEU A 114 5.91 -8.83 16.91
C LEU A 114 4.99 -9.04 18.08
N ARG A 115 5.44 -8.60 19.26
CA ARG A 115 4.63 -8.60 20.49
C ARG A 115 3.88 -7.28 20.61
N LEU A 116 2.56 -7.38 20.66
CA LEU A 116 1.65 -6.26 20.56
C LEU A 116 1.19 -5.79 21.95
N PRO A 117 1.38 -4.50 22.31
CA PRO A 117 0.92 -3.98 23.59
C PRO A 117 -0.60 -3.81 23.65
N ARG A 118 -1.21 -3.55 22.48
CA ARG A 118 -2.67 -3.47 22.27
C ARG A 118 -3.10 -4.52 21.26
N PRO A 119 -3.48 -5.72 21.72
CA PRO A 119 -4.05 -6.76 20.87
C PRO A 119 -5.29 -6.27 20.09
N TRP A 120 -5.45 -6.74 18.85
CA TRP A 120 -6.65 -6.53 18.05
C TRP A 120 -7.08 -7.83 17.37
N THR A 121 -8.30 -7.86 16.86
CA THR A 121 -8.80 -8.99 16.09
C THR A 121 -8.25 -8.88 14.66
N VAL A 122 -7.25 -9.69 14.34
CA VAL A 122 -6.63 -9.74 13.01
C VAL A 122 -7.57 -10.46 12.04
N ARG A 123 -7.65 -9.94 10.81
CA ARG A 123 -8.33 -10.58 9.68
C ARG A 123 -7.32 -11.03 8.62
N ALA A 124 -7.64 -12.12 7.92
CA ALA A 124 -6.80 -12.61 6.84
C ALA A 124 -6.63 -11.56 5.73
N GLY A 125 -5.40 -11.38 5.25
CA GLY A 125 -5.06 -10.37 4.25
C GLY A 125 -4.77 -8.98 4.82
N GLU A 126 -4.80 -8.81 6.14
CA GLU A 126 -4.29 -7.59 6.80
C GLU A 126 -2.79 -7.42 6.56
N ARG A 127 -2.38 -6.15 6.43
CA ARG A 127 -1.01 -5.70 6.30
C ARG A 127 -0.69 -4.71 7.40
N VAL A 128 0.57 -4.68 7.81
CA VAL A 128 1.09 -3.72 8.78
C VAL A 128 2.36 -3.11 8.23
N THR A 129 2.56 -1.84 8.53
CA THR A 129 3.79 -1.15 8.17
C THR A 129 4.72 -1.17 9.37
N LEU A 130 5.91 -1.73 9.20
CA LEU A 130 6.90 -1.93 10.25
C LEU A 130 8.05 -0.95 10.11
N GLY A 131 8.42 -0.30 11.22
CA GLY A 131 9.66 0.46 11.38
C GLY A 131 10.48 -0.09 12.55
N VAL A 132 11.78 -0.28 12.37
CA VAL A 132 12.69 -0.77 13.42
C VAL A 132 13.81 0.24 13.64
N PRO A 133 13.74 1.05 14.71
CA PRO A 133 14.76 2.03 15.10
C PRO A 133 16.20 1.49 15.12
N SER A 134 16.39 0.25 15.56
CA SER A 134 17.72 -0.38 15.71
C SER A 134 18.44 -0.64 14.39
N VAL A 135 17.74 -0.61 13.26
CA VAL A 135 18.31 -0.84 11.92
C VAL A 135 18.99 0.43 11.36
N GLY A 136 18.64 1.60 11.88
CA GLY A 136 19.31 2.87 11.59
C GLY A 136 18.42 4.10 11.76
N LEU A 137 19.04 5.23 12.14
CA LEU A 137 18.35 6.48 12.46
C LEU A 137 17.51 7.04 11.30
N PHE A 138 17.98 6.90 10.06
CA PHE A 138 17.22 7.35 8.87
C PHE A 138 16.09 6.39 8.47
N TYR A 139 16.17 5.11 8.87
CA TYR A 139 15.11 4.13 8.60
C TYR A 139 13.94 4.25 9.58
N LEU A 140 14.06 5.09 10.62
CA LEU A 140 12.93 5.49 11.47
C LEU A 140 11.76 6.08 10.68
N PHE A 141 12.07 6.78 9.59
CA PHE A 141 11.08 7.40 8.71
C PHE A 141 10.74 6.53 7.48
N GLN A 142 11.34 5.34 7.38
CA GLN A 142 11.09 4.38 6.30
C GLN A 142 10.38 3.16 6.88
N ALA A 143 9.06 3.27 6.98
CA ALA A 143 8.23 2.17 7.41
C ALA A 143 7.90 1.28 6.19
N HIS A 144 8.06 -0.04 6.33
CA HIS A 144 7.89 -1.00 5.25
C HIS A 144 6.61 -1.84 5.42
N PRO A 145 5.76 -1.94 4.38
CA PRO A 145 4.54 -2.73 4.46
C PRO A 145 4.86 -4.23 4.38
N PHE A 146 4.29 -4.99 5.29
CA PHE A 146 4.36 -6.45 5.32
C PHE A 146 2.97 -7.03 5.52
N SER A 147 2.72 -8.18 4.89
CA SER A 147 1.51 -8.94 5.12
C SER A 147 1.63 -9.71 6.43
N ILE A 148 0.57 -9.71 7.22
CA ILE A 148 0.50 -10.57 8.40
C ILE A 148 0.45 -12.01 7.92
N THR A 149 1.42 -12.83 8.34
CA THR A 149 1.51 -14.23 7.94
C THR A 149 0.79 -15.15 8.93
N TRP A 150 0.98 -14.88 10.22
CA TRP A 150 0.40 -15.67 11.30
C TRP A 150 0.13 -14.77 12.51
N TRP A 151 -0.69 -15.24 13.44
CA TRP A 151 -0.93 -14.57 14.71
C TRP A 151 -1.20 -15.59 15.82
N GLU A 152 -0.88 -15.20 17.05
CA GLU A 152 -1.25 -15.93 18.27
C GLU A 152 -2.33 -15.16 19.00
N GLU A 153 -3.37 -15.87 19.42
CA GLU A 153 -4.53 -15.30 20.11
C GLU A 153 -4.34 -15.42 21.62
N ASN A 154 -4.69 -14.37 22.34
CA ASN A 154 -4.85 -14.41 23.80
C ASN A 154 -6.19 -15.04 24.18
N ASP A 155 -6.42 -15.24 25.48
CA ASP A 155 -7.68 -15.74 26.06
C ASP A 155 -8.92 -14.92 25.63
N GLU A 156 -8.73 -13.65 25.23
CA GLU A 156 -9.77 -12.76 24.71
C GLU A 156 -10.05 -12.91 23.20
N GLY A 157 -9.38 -13.82 22.49
CA GLY A 157 -9.49 -13.98 21.03
C GLY A 157 -8.86 -12.84 20.22
N LYS A 158 -7.96 -12.06 20.83
CA LYS A 158 -7.23 -10.96 20.17
C LYS A 158 -5.77 -11.35 19.93
N ALA A 159 -5.19 -10.87 18.83
CA ALA A 159 -3.80 -11.16 18.46
C ALA A 159 -2.82 -10.51 19.44
N SER A 160 -2.13 -11.33 20.22
CA SER A 160 -1.06 -10.91 21.15
C SER A 160 0.27 -10.76 20.44
N ALA A 161 0.55 -11.73 19.57
CA ALA A 161 1.73 -11.75 18.74
C ALA A 161 1.32 -11.90 17.27
N VAL A 162 2.02 -11.18 16.41
CA VAL A 162 1.84 -11.23 14.96
C VAL A 162 3.16 -11.60 14.32
N PHE A 163 3.13 -12.53 13.37
CA PHE A 163 4.30 -12.97 12.65
C PHE A 163 4.28 -12.42 11.24
N LEU A 164 5.41 -11.87 10.82
CA LEU A 164 5.67 -11.40 9.47
C LEU A 164 6.73 -12.29 8.84
N LEU A 165 6.51 -12.69 7.59
CA LEU A 165 7.48 -13.45 6.82
C LEU A 165 7.97 -12.59 5.66
N PHE A 166 9.29 -12.41 5.55
CA PHE A 166 9.89 -11.67 4.44
C PHE A 166 11.26 -12.22 4.07
N ARG A 167 11.64 -12.07 2.81
CA ARG A 167 12.99 -12.39 2.32
C ARG A 167 13.88 -11.16 2.35
N ALA A 168 15.11 -11.30 2.84
CA ALA A 168 16.09 -10.22 2.88
C ALA A 168 16.58 -9.88 1.46
N ARG A 169 16.15 -8.71 0.98
CA ARG A 169 16.53 -8.17 -0.33
C ARG A 169 17.56 -7.07 -0.18
N THR A 170 17.32 -5.87 -0.69
CA THR A 170 18.19 -4.71 -0.49
C THR A 170 17.50 -3.70 0.44
N GLY A 171 18.28 -2.82 1.06
CA GLY A 171 17.75 -1.81 1.97
C GLY A 171 17.35 -2.38 3.33
N PHE A 172 16.12 -2.07 3.78
CA PHE A 172 15.65 -2.35 5.14
C PHE A 172 15.69 -3.83 5.52
N THR A 173 15.20 -4.73 4.67
CA THR A 173 15.08 -6.16 5.03
C THR A 173 16.43 -6.85 5.22
N ARG A 174 17.45 -6.49 4.42
CA ARG A 174 18.82 -7.00 4.60
C ARG A 174 19.54 -6.38 5.78
N LYS A 175 19.29 -5.10 6.06
CA LYS A 175 19.79 -4.50 7.30
C LYS A 175 19.10 -5.10 8.53
N ALA A 176 17.81 -5.40 8.45
CA ALA A 176 17.10 -6.06 9.52
C ALA A 176 17.70 -7.45 9.82
N LEU A 177 17.98 -8.24 8.78
CA LEU A 177 18.67 -9.53 8.92
C LEU A 177 20.09 -9.40 9.52
N ASN A 178 20.86 -8.39 9.10
CA ASN A 178 22.25 -8.24 9.54
C ASN A 178 22.42 -7.56 10.91
N CYS A 179 21.49 -6.68 11.30
CA CYS A 179 21.62 -5.86 12.51
C CYS A 179 20.86 -6.43 13.72
N LEU A 180 19.81 -7.22 13.50
CA LEU A 180 19.07 -7.82 14.60
C LEU A 180 19.67 -9.21 14.88
N GLU A 181 19.91 -9.48 16.16
CA GLU A 181 20.30 -10.80 16.62
C GLU A 181 19.06 -11.70 16.74
N PRO A 182 19.20 -13.00 16.45
CA PRO A 182 18.10 -13.95 16.61
C PRO A 182 17.63 -14.03 18.06
N ASP A 183 16.32 -14.17 18.26
CA ASP A 183 15.67 -14.31 19.58
C ASP A 183 15.87 -13.14 20.57
N ARG A 184 16.48 -12.03 20.11
CA ARG A 184 16.62 -10.81 20.91
C ARG A 184 15.49 -9.83 20.64
N GLU A 185 14.92 -9.27 21.71
CA GLU A 185 13.86 -8.27 21.59
C GLU A 185 14.42 -6.87 21.28
N TYR A 186 13.99 -6.30 20.16
CA TYR A 186 14.26 -4.92 19.78
C TYR A 186 13.00 -4.06 19.86
N TRP A 187 13.17 -2.75 19.95
CA TRP A 187 12.03 -1.84 19.83
C TRP A 187 11.59 -1.76 18.38
N ALA A 188 10.28 -1.81 18.15
CA ALA A 188 9.67 -1.65 16.84
C ALA A 188 8.47 -0.72 16.91
N TRP A 189 8.11 -0.16 15.77
CA TRP A 189 6.96 0.68 15.57
C TRP A 189 6.11 0.04 14.49
N ILE A 190 4.81 -0.04 14.72
CA ILE A 190 3.86 -0.58 13.76
C ILE A 190 2.78 0.44 13.48
N ASP A 191 2.46 0.57 12.20
CA ASP A 191 1.29 1.27 11.72
C ASP A 191 0.34 0.27 11.05
N GLY A 192 -0.95 0.42 11.30
CA GLY A 192 -1.99 -0.52 10.88
C GLY A 192 -3.01 -0.88 11.97
N PRO A 193 -3.79 -1.94 11.76
CA PRO A 193 -3.82 -2.79 10.57
C PRO A 193 -4.36 -2.06 9.33
N PHE A 194 -3.86 -2.45 8.16
CA PHE A 194 -4.30 -2.00 6.85
C PHE A 194 -4.91 -3.17 6.08
N GLY A 195 -6.15 -3.01 5.63
CA GLY A 195 -6.85 -4.05 4.89
C GLY A 195 -7.45 -5.14 5.80
N PRO A 196 -7.82 -6.31 5.22
CA PRO A 196 -8.06 -6.45 3.79
C PRO A 196 -9.14 -5.44 3.37
N SER A 197 -9.04 -4.87 2.16
CA SER A 197 -10.14 -4.07 1.64
C SER A 197 -11.39 -4.93 1.72
N SER A 198 -12.32 -4.59 2.59
CA SER A 198 -13.64 -5.16 2.50
C SER A 198 -14.15 -4.71 1.15
N VAL A 199 -14.23 -5.63 0.19
CA VAL A 199 -15.01 -5.43 -1.03
C VAL A 199 -16.48 -5.47 -0.58
N HIS A 200 -16.87 -4.51 0.27
CA HIS A 200 -18.15 -4.41 0.97
C HIS A 200 -18.69 -2.98 0.89
N GLN A 201 -18.30 -2.21 -0.13
CA GLN A 201 -18.90 -0.91 -0.39
C GLN A 201 -19.73 -0.83 -1.68
N CYS A 202 -19.87 -1.92 -2.43
CA CYS A 202 -20.89 -1.97 -3.49
C CYS A 202 -21.34 -3.43 -3.70
N GLY A 203 -22.64 -3.66 -3.62
CA GLY A 203 -23.25 -4.97 -3.47
C GLY A 203 -22.78 -6.03 -4.48
N SER A 204 -22.59 -7.25 -3.95
CA SER A 204 -22.36 -8.52 -4.66
C SER A 204 -20.91 -8.92 -4.93
N THR A 205 -20.15 -9.23 -3.88
CA THR A 205 -19.03 -10.18 -3.97
C THR A 205 -19.04 -11.12 -2.77
N ARG A 206 -19.14 -12.43 -3.06
CA ARG A 206 -19.23 -13.55 -2.11
C ARG A 206 -17.97 -13.61 -1.24
N ASP A 207 -18.12 -13.90 0.06
CA ASP A 207 -16.98 -14.10 0.95
C ASP A 207 -16.19 -15.35 0.50
N LEU A 208 -14.90 -15.43 0.84
CA LEU A 208 -14.07 -16.60 0.54
C LEU A 208 -14.71 -17.88 1.10
N GLY A 209 -15.37 -17.78 2.26
CA GLY A 209 -16.11 -18.86 2.91
C GLY A 209 -17.40 -19.33 2.20
N ASP A 210 -17.90 -18.61 1.19
CA ASP A 210 -19.12 -18.99 0.45
C ASP A 210 -18.86 -20.04 -0.64
N TYR A 211 -17.59 -20.27 -0.98
CA TYR A 211 -17.16 -21.23 -2.00
C TYR A 211 -16.95 -22.60 -1.38
N GLY A 212 -17.39 -23.66 -2.09
CA GLY A 212 -17.27 -25.04 -1.62
C GLY A 212 -15.85 -25.60 -1.80
N HIS A 213 -15.12 -25.10 -2.80
CA HIS A 213 -13.74 -25.48 -3.06
C HIS A 213 -12.91 -24.21 -3.30
N ILE A 214 -11.80 -24.08 -2.59
CA ILE A 214 -10.86 -22.97 -2.76
C ILE A 214 -9.53 -23.54 -3.24
N LEU A 215 -9.04 -23.03 -4.36
CA LEU A 215 -7.73 -23.36 -4.90
C LEU A 215 -6.79 -22.19 -4.65
N MET A 216 -5.88 -22.33 -3.69
CA MET A 216 -4.86 -21.34 -3.41
C MET A 216 -3.60 -21.68 -4.21
N VAL A 217 -3.04 -20.70 -4.89
CA VAL A 217 -1.82 -20.85 -5.68
C VAL A 217 -0.77 -19.88 -5.16
N THR A 218 0.44 -20.38 -4.93
CA THR A 218 1.54 -19.54 -4.46
C THR A 218 2.90 -20.05 -4.89
N THR A 219 3.87 -19.14 -4.93
CA THR A 219 5.27 -19.41 -5.24
C THR A 219 6.18 -18.82 -4.16
N GLY A 220 7.27 -19.51 -3.81
CA GLY A 220 8.25 -19.07 -2.82
C GLY A 220 7.63 -18.58 -1.50
N ILE A 221 8.09 -17.44 -0.99
CA ILE A 221 7.57 -16.80 0.24
C ILE A 221 6.11 -16.30 0.14
N GLY A 222 5.49 -16.35 -1.05
CA GLY A 222 4.10 -15.93 -1.25
C GLY A 222 3.08 -16.70 -0.39
N ILE A 223 3.50 -17.85 0.17
CA ILE A 223 2.74 -18.62 1.15
C ILE A 223 2.30 -17.77 2.34
N ALA A 224 3.08 -16.75 2.69
CA ALA A 224 2.77 -15.78 3.73
C ALA A 224 1.37 -15.16 3.59
N ALA A 225 0.94 -14.89 2.37
CA ALA A 225 -0.37 -14.28 2.12
C ALA A 225 -1.52 -15.28 2.22
N GLN A 226 -1.27 -16.58 2.02
CA GLN A 226 -2.30 -17.63 1.98
C GLN A 226 -2.58 -18.23 3.36
N LEU A 227 -1.55 -18.33 4.22
CA LEU A 227 -1.66 -18.89 5.57
C LEU A 227 -2.76 -18.24 6.43
N PRO A 228 -2.90 -16.89 6.46
CA PRO A 228 -3.97 -16.23 7.19
C PRO A 228 -5.37 -16.69 6.78
N TYR A 229 -5.59 -16.84 5.47
CA TYR A 229 -6.90 -17.25 4.95
C TYR A 229 -7.22 -18.69 5.35
N MET A 230 -6.25 -19.59 5.27
CA MET A 230 -6.45 -20.97 5.71
C MET A 230 -6.78 -21.04 7.21
N LYS A 231 -6.05 -20.27 8.03
CA LYS A 231 -6.30 -20.19 9.48
C LYS A 231 -7.73 -19.69 9.78
N GLU A 232 -8.13 -18.57 9.18
CA GLU A 232 -9.46 -17.98 9.38
C GLU A 232 -10.58 -18.91 8.88
N LEU A 233 -10.41 -19.58 7.73
CA LEU A 233 -11.40 -20.50 7.20
C LEU A 233 -11.59 -21.75 8.07
N LEU A 234 -10.51 -22.30 8.63
CA LEU A 234 -10.60 -23.44 9.55
C LEU A 234 -11.31 -23.05 10.85
N GLN A 235 -10.97 -21.88 11.41
CA GLN A 235 -11.62 -21.36 12.61
C GLN A 235 -13.12 -21.16 12.39
N ARG A 236 -13.49 -20.46 11.31
CA ARG A 236 -14.91 -20.25 10.98
C ARG A 236 -15.65 -21.55 10.65
N ARG A 237 -14.98 -22.58 10.14
CA ARG A 237 -15.59 -23.89 9.91
C ARG A 237 -15.99 -24.55 11.22
N ARG A 238 -15.18 -24.44 12.28
CA ARG A 238 -15.53 -24.93 13.63
C ARG A 238 -16.77 -24.21 14.18
N GLU A 239 -16.93 -22.94 13.84
CA GLU A 239 -18.10 -22.11 14.19
C GLU A 239 -19.29 -22.32 13.23
N ALA A 240 -19.23 -23.28 12.31
CA ALA A 240 -20.23 -23.54 11.25
C ALA A 240 -20.55 -22.32 10.35
N GLY A 241 -19.61 -21.36 10.26
CA GLY A 241 -19.76 -20.10 9.53
C GLY A 241 -19.34 -20.11 8.05
N VAL A 242 -18.85 -21.24 7.52
CA VAL A 242 -18.40 -21.36 6.12
C VAL A 242 -18.98 -22.57 5.40
N ARG A 243 -19.15 -22.44 4.08
CA ARG A 243 -19.61 -23.51 3.19
C ARG A 243 -18.47 -24.27 2.53
N THR A 244 -17.24 -23.84 2.76
CA THR A 244 -16.03 -24.47 2.23
C THR A 244 -15.88 -25.89 2.72
N ARG A 245 -15.71 -26.82 1.77
CA ARG A 245 -15.54 -28.25 2.00
C ARG A 245 -14.15 -28.75 1.64
N ARG A 246 -13.43 -28.03 0.78
CA ARG A 246 -12.08 -28.38 0.34
C ARG A 246 -11.25 -27.12 0.11
N ILE A 247 -10.02 -27.11 0.61
CA ILE A 247 -9.01 -26.10 0.34
C ILE A 247 -7.79 -26.83 -0.22
N SER A 248 -7.47 -26.57 -1.48
CA SER A 248 -6.27 -27.09 -2.13
C SER A 248 -5.25 -25.98 -2.24
N LEU A 249 -4.07 -26.14 -1.65
CA LEU A 249 -2.95 -25.22 -1.83
C LEU A 249 -1.91 -25.87 -2.75
N VAL A 250 -1.66 -25.22 -3.88
CA VAL A 250 -0.57 -25.56 -4.81
C VAL A 250 0.55 -24.58 -4.58
N TRP A 251 1.69 -25.07 -4.11
CA TRP A 251 2.84 -24.26 -3.75
C TRP A 251 4.08 -24.68 -4.54
N GLN A 252 4.60 -23.79 -5.36
CA GLN A 252 5.91 -23.99 -5.99
C GLN A 252 7.00 -23.35 -5.13
N LEU A 253 8.02 -24.12 -4.74
CA LEU A 253 9.18 -23.60 -4.03
C LEU A 253 10.14 -22.93 -5.03
N ASP A 254 10.71 -21.79 -4.64
CA ASP A 254 11.80 -21.20 -5.42
C ASP A 254 13.16 -21.70 -4.89
N GLN A 255 13.24 -21.89 -3.58
CA GLN A 255 14.45 -22.28 -2.87
C GLN A 255 14.12 -23.28 -1.74
N THR A 256 15.12 -23.99 -1.21
CA THR A 256 14.90 -25.08 -0.24
C THR A 256 14.39 -24.59 1.12
N GLY A 257 14.79 -23.39 1.53
CA GLY A 257 14.40 -22.72 2.77
C GLY A 257 12.96 -22.23 2.79
N ASP A 258 12.31 -22.12 1.62
CA ASP A 258 10.90 -21.72 1.51
C ASP A 258 10.01 -22.69 2.29
N TYR A 259 10.22 -24.00 2.15
CA TYR A 259 9.44 -25.00 2.88
C TYR A 259 9.63 -24.91 4.39
N GLU A 260 10.88 -24.79 4.83
CA GLU A 260 11.25 -24.79 6.25
C GLU A 260 10.61 -23.64 7.03
N CYS A 261 10.45 -22.46 6.42
CA CYS A 261 9.87 -21.29 7.11
C CYS A 261 8.36 -21.40 7.39
N ALA A 262 7.62 -22.17 6.59
CA ALA A 262 6.17 -22.35 6.76
C ALA A 262 5.79 -23.72 7.34
N ARG A 263 6.75 -24.65 7.45
CA ARG A 263 6.53 -26.04 7.86
C ARG A 263 5.72 -26.15 9.15
N ASP A 264 6.12 -25.42 10.17
CA ASP A 264 5.52 -25.55 11.50
C ASP A 264 4.07 -25.02 11.51
N TRP A 265 3.79 -23.93 10.78
CA TRP A 265 2.44 -23.41 10.60
C TRP A 265 1.57 -24.36 9.76
N LEU A 266 2.10 -24.96 8.70
CA LEU A 266 1.39 -25.96 7.91
C LEU A 266 1.03 -27.19 8.75
N GLN A 267 1.97 -27.70 9.55
CA GLN A 267 1.72 -28.81 10.46
C GLN A 267 0.68 -28.46 11.53
N TYR A 268 0.72 -27.23 12.06
CA TYR A 268 -0.29 -26.74 12.98
C TYR A 268 -1.69 -26.72 12.35
N LEU A 269 -1.81 -26.19 11.12
CA LEU A 269 -3.07 -26.15 10.38
C LEU A 269 -3.61 -27.55 10.09
N LEU A 270 -2.74 -28.50 9.74
CA LEU A 270 -3.12 -29.90 9.52
C LEU A 270 -3.61 -30.58 10.79
N LYS A 271 -2.96 -30.32 11.93
CA LYS A 271 -3.40 -30.84 13.23
C LYS A 271 -4.76 -30.27 13.64
N GLN A 272 -5.05 -29.03 13.24
CA GLN A 272 -6.34 -28.36 13.46
C GLN A 272 -7.42 -28.77 12.45
N ASP A 273 -7.11 -29.54 11.41
CA ASP A 273 -8.11 -29.92 10.42
C ASP A 273 -8.74 -31.26 10.77
N ASP A 274 -9.79 -31.22 11.60
CA ASP A 274 -10.55 -32.41 12.02
C ASP A 274 -11.33 -33.07 10.85
N GLY A 275 -11.50 -32.35 9.73
CA GLY A 275 -12.39 -32.74 8.65
C GLY A 275 -11.73 -32.90 7.28
N TYR A 276 -10.40 -33.10 7.23
CA TYR A 276 -9.60 -33.34 6.02
C TYR A 276 -9.96 -32.41 4.84
N MET A 277 -10.17 -31.13 5.15
CA MET A 277 -10.48 -30.10 4.17
C MET A 277 -9.23 -29.62 3.45
N LEU A 278 -8.07 -29.62 4.12
CA LEU A 278 -6.80 -29.13 3.59
C LEU A 278 -6.12 -30.19 2.73
N ASN A 279 -5.63 -29.78 1.56
CA ASN A 279 -4.75 -30.58 0.72
C ASN A 279 -3.57 -29.71 0.28
N PHE A 280 -2.35 -30.16 0.55
CA PHE A 280 -1.13 -29.44 0.22
C PHE A 280 -0.36 -30.17 -0.88
N SER A 281 -0.16 -29.49 -2.01
CA SER A 281 0.65 -29.95 -3.12
C SER A 281 1.85 -29.02 -3.27
N VAL A 282 3.00 -29.46 -2.80
CA VAL A 282 4.25 -28.72 -2.81
C VAL A 282 5.11 -29.23 -3.97
N TYR A 283 5.65 -28.32 -4.77
CA TYR A 283 6.50 -28.64 -5.91
C TYR A 283 7.89 -28.06 -5.69
N ASP A 284 8.88 -28.94 -5.55
CA ASP A 284 10.28 -28.58 -5.37
C ASP A 284 11.06 -28.78 -6.68
N PRO A 285 11.40 -27.70 -7.41
CA PRO A 285 12.18 -27.81 -8.63
C PRO A 285 13.66 -28.18 -8.38
N LEU A 286 14.16 -28.02 -7.15
CA LEU A 286 15.54 -28.34 -6.74
C LEU A 286 15.66 -29.76 -6.19
N GLY A 287 14.54 -30.46 -6.04
CA GLY A 287 14.48 -31.83 -5.54
C GLY A 287 15.29 -32.81 -6.39
N LYS A 288 16.29 -33.45 -5.79
CA LYS A 288 17.20 -34.39 -6.48
C LYS A 288 16.60 -35.79 -6.73
N SER A 289 15.45 -36.11 -6.14
CA SER A 289 14.81 -37.43 -6.22
C SER A 289 13.46 -37.30 -6.90
N GLN A 290 13.15 -38.16 -7.87
CA GLN A 290 11.87 -38.16 -8.59
C GLN A 290 10.70 -38.73 -7.76
N ASP A 291 10.95 -39.23 -6.56
CA ASP A 291 9.94 -39.88 -5.75
C ASP A 291 8.99 -38.85 -5.12
N THR A 292 7.69 -39.07 -5.29
CA THR A 292 6.66 -38.30 -4.58
C THR A 292 6.73 -38.65 -3.11
N ARG A 293 7.07 -37.68 -2.27
CA ARG A 293 7.14 -37.88 -0.82
C ARG A 293 5.89 -37.32 -0.18
N LYS A 294 5.20 -38.15 0.61
CA LYS A 294 4.10 -37.67 1.44
C LYS A 294 4.61 -37.37 2.84
N PHE A 295 4.29 -36.19 3.33
CA PHE A 295 4.67 -35.70 4.66
C PHE A 295 3.45 -35.19 5.43
N GLY A 296 3.62 -34.98 6.73
CA GLY A 296 2.62 -34.37 7.60
C GLY A 296 1.63 -35.36 8.21
N HIS A 297 0.76 -34.82 9.07
CA HIS A 297 -0.29 -35.60 9.73
C HIS A 297 -1.29 -36.09 8.67
N HIS A 298 -1.54 -37.40 8.62
CA HIS A 298 -2.39 -38.08 7.63
C HIS A 298 -1.97 -37.94 6.15
N GLU A 299 -0.67 -37.74 5.86
CA GLU A 299 -0.14 -37.70 4.49
C GLU A 299 -0.73 -36.60 3.58
N LEU A 300 -1.26 -35.53 4.17
CA LEU A 300 -1.94 -34.44 3.44
C LEU A 300 -0.99 -33.46 2.73
N ILE A 301 0.34 -33.59 2.95
CA ILE A 301 1.36 -32.84 2.21
C ILE A 301 1.98 -33.80 1.19
N THR A 302 1.64 -33.59 -0.08
CA THR A 302 2.30 -34.23 -1.22
C THR A 302 3.40 -33.33 -1.75
N VAL A 303 4.65 -33.80 -1.69
CA VAL A 303 5.81 -33.12 -2.29
C VAL A 303 6.16 -33.80 -3.60
N TYR A 304 6.07 -33.03 -4.68
CA TYR A 304 6.44 -33.41 -6.04
C TYR A 304 7.78 -32.79 -6.39
N SER A 305 8.60 -33.52 -7.14
CA SER A 305 9.88 -33.00 -7.64
C SER A 305 9.71 -32.48 -9.07
N GLY A 306 10.22 -31.27 -9.30
CA GLY A 306 10.12 -30.58 -10.58
C GLY A 306 9.19 -29.36 -10.55
N LYS A 307 9.04 -28.73 -11.72
CA LYS A 307 8.22 -27.53 -11.90
C LYS A 307 6.74 -27.91 -12.04
N VAL A 308 5.86 -27.05 -11.55
CA VAL A 308 4.40 -27.23 -11.66
C VAL A 308 3.97 -27.18 -13.12
N ASP A 309 3.27 -28.21 -13.59
CA ASP A 309 2.43 -28.10 -14.78
C ASP A 309 1.04 -27.59 -14.37
N TRP A 310 0.84 -26.28 -14.52
CA TRP A 310 -0.39 -25.62 -14.15
C TRP A 310 -1.61 -26.18 -14.88
N THR A 311 -1.46 -26.62 -16.13
CA THR A 311 -2.59 -27.10 -16.92
C THR A 311 -3.09 -28.45 -16.40
N GLN A 312 -2.15 -29.34 -16.09
CA GLN A 312 -2.46 -30.62 -15.48
C GLN A 312 -3.06 -30.44 -14.09
N VAL A 313 -2.41 -29.65 -13.22
CA VAL A 313 -2.86 -29.44 -11.84
C VAL A 313 -4.24 -28.81 -11.79
N LEU A 314 -4.51 -27.80 -12.62
CA LEU A 314 -5.82 -27.19 -12.72
C LEU A 314 -6.87 -28.20 -13.20
N THR A 315 -6.55 -29.01 -14.20
CA THR A 315 -7.47 -30.03 -14.74
C THR A 315 -7.81 -31.07 -13.67
N GLU A 316 -6.82 -31.56 -12.94
CA GLU A 316 -7.01 -32.52 -11.84
C GLU A 316 -7.82 -31.93 -10.69
N GLU A 317 -7.54 -30.70 -10.28
CA GLU A 317 -8.29 -30.03 -9.21
C GLU A 317 -9.71 -29.67 -9.65
N MET A 318 -9.93 -29.36 -10.93
CA MET A 318 -11.27 -29.18 -11.50
C MET A 318 -12.08 -30.48 -11.48
N GLN A 319 -11.45 -31.64 -11.70
CA GLN A 319 -12.12 -32.94 -11.57
C GLN A 319 -12.49 -33.26 -10.11
N LYS A 320 -11.65 -32.86 -9.15
CA LYS A 320 -11.84 -33.08 -7.71
C LYS A 320 -12.76 -32.05 -7.04
N ARG A 321 -13.39 -31.15 -7.82
CA ARG A 321 -14.16 -30.01 -7.29
C ARG A 321 -15.33 -30.44 -6.40
N LYS A 322 -15.50 -29.73 -5.28
CA LYS A 322 -16.68 -29.86 -4.41
C LYS A 322 -17.44 -28.53 -4.36
N GLY A 323 -18.42 -28.35 -5.24
CA GLY A 323 -19.24 -27.14 -5.33
C GLY A 323 -18.60 -26.03 -6.19
N LYS A 324 -18.93 -24.76 -5.90
CA LYS A 324 -18.38 -23.60 -6.62
C LYS A 324 -16.90 -23.41 -6.23
N ILE A 325 -16.06 -23.18 -7.23
CA ILE A 325 -14.61 -22.99 -7.06
C ILE A 325 -14.24 -21.51 -7.06
N LEU A 326 -13.29 -21.11 -6.20
CA LEU A 326 -12.60 -19.83 -6.27
C LEU A 326 -11.09 -20.07 -6.36
N SER A 327 -10.42 -19.39 -7.29
CA SER A 327 -8.97 -19.39 -7.44
C SER A 327 -8.42 -17.99 -7.15
N PRO A 328 -8.11 -17.63 -5.89
CA PRO A 328 -7.41 -16.39 -5.58
C PRO A 328 -5.97 -16.43 -6.13
N HIS A 329 -5.73 -15.74 -7.24
CA HIS A 329 -4.38 -15.50 -7.74
C HIS A 329 -3.73 -14.33 -6.98
N ASN A 330 -2.56 -14.56 -6.39
CA ASN A 330 -1.70 -13.51 -5.86
C ASN A 330 -0.47 -13.40 -6.78
N VAL A 331 -0.51 -12.49 -7.75
CA VAL A 331 0.67 -12.14 -8.54
C VAL A 331 1.48 -11.18 -7.67
N GLY A 332 2.66 -11.64 -7.23
CA GLY A 332 3.50 -10.91 -6.29
C GLY A 332 3.75 -9.47 -6.74
N PHE A 333 3.38 -8.51 -5.89
CA PHE A 333 3.84 -7.15 -6.00
C PHE A 333 4.91 -6.88 -4.95
N ALA A 334 6.11 -6.65 -5.50
CA ALA A 334 7.30 -6.00 -4.93
C ALA A 334 7.85 -6.52 -3.60
#